data_AF-A0A9P7XQU5-F1
#
_entry.id   AF-A0A9P7XQU5-F1
#
_cell.length_a   1.000
_cell.length_b   1.000
_cell.length_c   1.000
_cell.angle_alpha   90.00
_cell.angle_beta   90.00
_cell.angle_gamma   90.00
#
_symmetry.space_group_name_H-M   'P 1'
#
loop_
_entity.id
_entity.type
_entity.pdbx_description
1 polymer ?
#
loop_
_entity_poly.entity_id
_entity_poly.type
_entity_poly.pdbx_seq_one_letter_code
_entity_poly.pdbx_strand_id
1 'polypeptide(L)'
;MSTNSSPPPTPTTPSFSPSSHLQQRTRSKLPAECLVMIFSHLDQDRSTLHALLRVNHQFFQLTIPILYRSPFRLLESRAEAWSWSERTQRQVHLLQLFMHVVQIKQIGRHEATTAAINLILSNKQQQRQQRY
;
A
#
# COMPACT_ATOMS: atom_id res chain seq x y z
N MET A 1 -32.63 -62.75 -51.93
CA MET A 1 -33.28 -61.71 -51.11
C MET A 1 -32.18 -61.00 -50.35
N SER A 2 -31.69 -59.88 -50.87
CA SER A 2 -30.52 -59.16 -50.35
C SER A 2 -30.99 -58.00 -49.47
N THR A 3 -30.74 -58.06 -48.17
CA THR A 3 -31.08 -57.00 -47.23
C THR A 3 -29.90 -56.05 -47.09
N ASN A 4 -30.06 -54.85 -47.65
CA ASN A 4 -29.14 -53.73 -47.62
C ASN A 4 -29.25 -53.06 -46.23
N SER A 5 -28.21 -53.14 -45.40
CA SER A 5 -28.17 -52.55 -44.06
C SER A 5 -27.21 -51.36 -44.02
N SER A 6 -27.76 -50.15 -44.16
CA SER A 6 -27.01 -48.90 -43.93
C SER A 6 -26.76 -48.66 -42.43
N PRO A 7 -25.57 -48.20 -42.03
CA PRO A 7 -25.30 -47.81 -40.65
C PRO A 7 -25.89 -46.43 -40.31
N PRO A 8 -26.20 -46.18 -39.02
CA PRO A 8 -26.81 -44.93 -38.57
C PRO A 8 -25.80 -43.77 -38.53
N PRO A 9 -26.26 -42.51 -38.70
CA PRO A 9 -25.40 -41.33 -38.61
C PRO A 9 -24.95 -41.12 -37.16
N THR A 10 -23.64 -40.95 -36.96
CA THR A 10 -23.02 -40.64 -35.67
C THR A 10 -23.38 -39.22 -35.23
N PRO A 11 -23.64 -38.99 -33.93
CA PRO A 11 -23.88 -37.67 -33.39
C PRO A 11 -22.59 -36.85 -33.41
N THR A 12 -22.62 -35.72 -34.12
CA THR A 12 -21.55 -34.73 -34.19
C THR A 12 -21.29 -34.14 -32.82
N THR A 13 -20.23 -34.60 -32.16
CA THR A 13 -19.73 -34.04 -30.90
C THR A 13 -19.30 -32.59 -31.14
N PRO A 14 -19.85 -31.60 -30.44
CA PRO A 14 -19.38 -30.22 -30.54
C PRO A 14 -17.95 -30.14 -30.00
N SER A 15 -17.01 -29.88 -30.90
CA SER A 15 -15.62 -29.57 -30.58
C SER A 15 -15.56 -28.26 -29.82
N PHE A 16 -15.55 -28.34 -28.49
CA PHE A 16 -15.24 -27.21 -27.62
C PHE A 16 -13.76 -26.88 -27.74
N SER A 17 -13.45 -25.92 -28.62
CA SER A 17 -12.17 -25.23 -28.60
C SER A 17 -11.97 -24.61 -27.22
N PRO A 18 -10.83 -24.83 -26.53
CA PRO A 18 -10.51 -24.11 -25.32
C PRO A 18 -10.19 -22.67 -25.71
N SER A 19 -11.23 -21.84 -25.81
CA SER A 19 -11.08 -20.41 -25.93
C SER A 19 -10.25 -19.92 -24.76
N SER A 20 -9.08 -19.38 -25.06
CA SER A 20 -8.14 -18.68 -24.18
C SER A 20 -8.71 -17.40 -23.59
N HIS A 21 -10.03 -17.34 -23.36
CA HIS A 21 -10.73 -16.30 -22.67
C HIS A 21 -10.68 -16.61 -21.16
N LEU A 22 -9.46 -16.63 -20.60
CA LEU A 22 -9.25 -16.08 -19.27
C LEU A 22 -9.67 -14.61 -19.38
N GLN A 23 -10.96 -14.26 -19.37
CA GLN A 23 -11.64 -13.76 -18.17
C GLN A 23 -10.63 -13.43 -17.08
N GLN A 24 -9.76 -12.46 -17.37
CA GLN A 24 -9.59 -11.34 -16.47
C GLN A 24 -11.00 -10.85 -16.16
N ARG A 25 -11.64 -11.51 -15.18
CA ARG A 25 -12.62 -10.84 -14.33
C ARG A 25 -11.82 -9.67 -13.79
N THR A 26 -11.94 -8.55 -14.47
CA THR A 26 -11.65 -7.24 -13.94
C THR A 26 -12.57 -7.15 -12.74
N ARG A 27 -12.11 -7.69 -11.60
CA ARG A 27 -12.67 -7.39 -10.29
C ARG A 27 -12.62 -5.88 -10.31
N SER A 28 -13.78 -5.26 -10.51
CA SER A 28 -13.94 -3.83 -10.57
C SER A 28 -13.37 -3.31 -9.26
N LYS A 29 -12.10 -2.89 -9.30
CA LYS A 29 -11.40 -2.43 -8.12
C LYS A 29 -12.06 -1.10 -7.82
N LEU A 30 -12.70 -1.03 -6.66
CA LEU A 30 -13.28 0.21 -6.19
C LEU A 30 -12.18 1.29 -6.22
N PRO A 31 -12.42 2.45 -6.86
CA PRO A 31 -11.43 3.50 -6.90
C PRO A 31 -11.03 3.96 -5.48
N ALA A 32 -9.80 4.45 -5.33
CA ALA A 32 -9.25 4.80 -4.02
C ALA A 32 -10.02 5.97 -3.38
N GLU A 33 -10.46 6.92 -4.20
CA GLU A 33 -11.30 8.06 -3.83
C GLU A 33 -12.62 7.63 -3.17
N CYS A 34 -13.24 6.54 -3.64
CA CYS A 34 -14.43 5.98 -3.01
C CYS A 34 -14.11 5.41 -1.62
N LEU A 35 -12.98 4.71 -1.47
CA LEU A 35 -12.53 4.21 -0.17
C LEU A 35 -12.23 5.36 0.80
N VAL A 36 -11.61 6.45 0.33
CA VAL A 36 -11.35 7.64 1.14
C VAL A 36 -12.65 8.24 1.66
N MET A 37 -13.68 8.35 0.82
CA MET A 37 -14.99 8.83 1.24
C MET A 37 -15.64 7.91 2.28
N ILE A 38 -15.52 6.59 2.13
CA ILE A 38 -16.04 5.64 3.13
C ILE A 38 -15.29 5.82 4.46
N PHE A 39 -13.96 5.88 4.40
CA PHE A 39 -13.13 5.99 5.60
C PHE A 39 -13.29 7.34 6.31
N SER A 40 -13.60 8.42 5.58
CA SER A 40 -13.84 9.73 6.21
C SER A 40 -15.09 9.76 7.10
N HIS A 41 -16.10 8.92 6.80
CA HIS A 41 -17.28 8.76 7.67
C HIS A 41 -16.96 7.98 8.96
N LEU A 42 -15.79 7.33 9.03
CA LEU A 42 -15.32 6.59 10.20
C LEU A 42 -14.40 7.42 11.11
N ASP A 43 -14.26 8.74 10.89
CA ASP A 43 -13.33 9.60 11.67
C ASP A 43 -13.53 9.51 13.19
N GLN A 44 -14.78 9.31 13.63
CA GLN A 44 -15.11 9.17 15.06
C GLN A 44 -14.89 7.73 15.58
N ASP A 45 -14.95 6.71 14.71
CA ASP A 45 -14.74 5.31 15.08
C ASP A 45 -13.29 4.89 14.83
N ARG A 46 -12.43 5.32 15.75
CA ARG A 46 -11.01 5.00 15.71
C ARG A 46 -10.75 3.49 15.78
N SER A 47 -11.62 2.72 16.45
CA SER A 47 -11.44 1.28 16.60
C SER A 47 -11.52 0.57 15.25
N THR A 48 -12.50 0.95 14.44
CA THR A 48 -12.64 0.47 13.06
C THR A 48 -11.50 0.96 12.18
N LEU A 49 -11.11 2.23 12.26
CA LEU A 49 -9.95 2.74 11.52
C LEU A 49 -8.67 1.95 11.87
N HIS A 50 -8.43 1.62 13.14
CA HIS A 50 -7.29 0.78 13.53
C HIS A 50 -7.36 -0.63 12.94
N ALA A 51 -8.56 -1.22 12.82
CA ALA A 51 -8.74 -2.50 12.16
C ALA A 51 -8.38 -2.43 10.66
N LEU A 52 -8.76 -1.34 9.98
CA LEU A 52 -8.48 -1.12 8.55
C LEU A 52 -6.98 -1.11 8.22
N LEU A 53 -6.13 -0.67 9.15
CA LEU A 53 -4.67 -0.68 8.99
C LEU A 53 -4.09 -2.08 8.69
N ARG A 54 -4.79 -3.15 9.08
CA ARG A 54 -4.33 -4.53 8.95
C ARG A 54 -4.89 -5.27 7.74
N VAL A 55 -5.78 -4.65 6.96
CA VAL A 55 -6.48 -5.31 5.85
C VAL A 55 -5.56 -5.50 4.65
N ASN A 56 -4.95 -4.42 4.14
CA ASN A 56 -3.96 -4.45 3.07
C ASN A 56 -3.21 -3.10 3.01
N HIS A 57 -2.17 -3.04 2.18
CA HIS A 57 -1.32 -1.85 2.04
C HIS A 57 -2.09 -0.60 1.57
N GLN A 58 -3.06 -0.75 0.66
CA GLN A 58 -3.87 0.39 0.19
C GLN A 58 -4.74 0.95 1.32
N PHE A 59 -5.39 0.09 2.09
CA PHE A 59 -6.21 0.49 3.24
C PHE A 59 -5.35 1.21 4.29
N PHE A 60 -4.17 0.67 4.58
CA PHE A 60 -3.20 1.32 5.45
C PHE A 60 -2.88 2.75 4.97
N GLN A 61 -2.48 2.92 3.71
CA GLN A 61 -2.12 4.23 3.14
C GLN A 61 -3.26 5.24 3.20
N LEU A 62 -4.50 4.82 2.95
CA LEU A 62 -5.67 5.70 2.97
C LEU A 62 -6.16 6.01 4.40
N THR A 63 -5.97 5.09 5.34
CA THR A 63 -6.44 5.23 6.73
C THR A 63 -5.51 6.10 7.57
N ILE A 64 -4.19 6.04 7.35
CA ILE A 64 -3.19 6.79 8.12
C ILE A 64 -3.49 8.31 8.17
N PRO A 65 -3.73 9.00 7.04
CA PRO A 65 -4.02 10.44 7.06
C PRO A 65 -5.25 10.81 7.87
N ILE A 66 -6.26 9.93 7.94
CA ILE A 66 -7.49 10.13 8.69
C ILE A 66 -7.18 9.94 10.18
N LEU A 67 -6.57 8.81 10.54
CA LEU A 67 -6.29 8.44 11.93
C LEU A 67 -5.34 9.44 12.62
N TYR A 68 -4.38 9.98 11.88
CA TYR A 68 -3.37 10.91 12.37
C TYR A 68 -3.60 12.37 11.95
N ARG A 69 -4.80 12.73 11.47
CA ARG A 69 -5.14 14.12 11.13
C ARG A 69 -4.99 15.07 12.32
N SER A 70 -5.31 14.57 13.52
CA SER A 70 -5.06 15.27 14.78
C SER A 70 -4.35 14.32 15.76
N PRO A 71 -3.01 14.26 15.72
CA PRO A 71 -2.24 13.30 16.53
C PRO A 71 -2.36 13.57 18.03
N PHE A 72 -2.73 14.80 18.42
CA PHE A 72 -2.88 15.22 19.81
C PHE A 72 -4.31 15.05 20.35
N ARG A 73 -5.29 14.67 19.52
CA ARG A 73 -6.68 14.47 19.95
C ARG A 73 -6.83 13.43 21.06
N LEU A 74 -5.95 12.42 21.08
CA LEU A 74 -5.89 11.44 22.16
C LEU A 74 -5.51 12.07 23.51
N LEU A 75 -4.68 13.12 23.50
CA LEU A 75 -4.30 13.86 24.70
C LEU A 75 -5.45 14.75 25.20
N GLU A 76 -6.28 15.26 24.29
CA GLU A 76 -7.48 16.05 24.62
C GLU A 76 -8.58 15.19 25.23
N SER A 77 -8.80 13.97 24.72
CA SER A 77 -9.84 13.05 25.25
C SER A 77 -9.61 12.62 26.70
N ARG A 78 -8.36 12.70 27.18
CA ARG A 78 -7.97 12.41 28.58
C ARG A 78 -7.53 13.67 29.32
N ALA A 79 -7.85 14.84 28.79
CA ALA A 79 -7.48 16.10 29.40
C ALA A 79 -7.88 16.11 30.88
N GLU A 80 -9.13 15.79 31.20
CA GLU A 80 -9.63 15.82 32.58
C GLU A 80 -8.88 14.90 33.55
N ALA A 81 -8.24 13.83 33.06
CA ALA A 81 -7.51 12.89 33.88
C ALA A 81 -6.05 13.30 34.17
N TRP A 82 -5.49 14.27 33.45
CA TRP A 82 -4.07 14.63 33.55
C TRP A 82 -3.87 16.10 33.93
N SER A 83 -2.88 16.32 34.80
CA SER A 83 -2.41 17.66 35.14
C SER A 83 -1.80 18.37 33.92
N TRP A 84 -1.78 19.70 33.93
CA TRP A 84 -1.27 20.50 32.82
C TRP A 84 0.21 20.18 32.49
N SER A 85 1.03 19.93 33.52
CA SER A 85 2.44 19.54 33.36
C SER A 85 2.60 18.20 32.64
N GLU A 86 1.80 17.20 32.99
CA GLU A 86 1.84 15.88 32.33
C GLU A 86 1.41 15.96 30.86
N ARG A 87 0.42 16.81 30.54
CA ARG A 87 0.02 17.04 29.14
C ARG A 87 1.17 17.63 28.35
N THR A 88 1.80 18.68 28.85
CA THR A 88 2.96 19.33 28.21
C THR A 88 4.11 18.36 28.03
N GLN A 89 4.44 17.57 29.05
CA GLN A 89 5.50 16.56 28.97
C GLN A 89 5.23 15.52 27.89
N ARG A 90 4.00 15.02 27.79
CA ARG A 90 3.61 14.04 26.76
C ARG A 90 3.60 14.64 25.35
N GLN A 91 3.15 15.89 25.20
CA GLN A 91 3.23 16.61 23.92
C GLN A 91 4.67 16.77 23.47
N VAL A 92 5.57 17.20 24.36
CA VAL A 92 7.01 17.32 24.07
C VAL A 92 7.59 15.97 23.68
N HIS A 93 7.26 14.89 24.40
CA HIS A 93 7.76 13.55 24.08
C HIS A 93 7.27 13.07 22.70
N LEU A 94 6.00 13.30 22.36
CA LEU A 94 5.47 13.00 21.01
C LEU A 94 6.21 13.79 19.93
N LEU A 95 6.45 15.09 20.14
CA LEU A 95 7.21 15.92 19.21
C LEU A 95 8.65 15.41 19.04
N GLN A 96 9.31 14.99 20.12
CA GLN A 96 10.63 14.38 20.07
C GLN A 96 10.63 13.10 19.22
N LEU A 97 9.64 12.21 19.41
CA LEU A 97 9.50 10.99 18.60
C LEU A 97 9.30 11.33 17.11
N PHE A 98 8.46 12.31 16.80
CA PHE A 98 8.25 12.76 15.42
C PHE A 98 9.54 13.32 14.79
N MET A 99 10.29 14.16 15.51
CA MET A 99 11.56 14.71 15.03
C MET A 99 12.60 13.62 14.81
N HIS A 100 12.68 12.63 15.69
CA HIS A 100 13.61 11.52 15.56
C HIS A 100 13.32 10.66 14.31
N VAL A 101 12.04 10.37 14.05
CA VAL A 101 11.63 9.63 12.83
C VAL A 101 11.97 10.40 11.55
N VAL A 102 11.78 11.72 11.57
CA VAL A 102 12.12 12.59 10.43
C VAL A 102 13.63 12.58 10.17
N GLN A 103 14.44 12.70 11.23
CA GLN A 103 15.90 12.68 11.12
C GLN A 103 16.43 11.35 10.56
N ILE A 104 15.93 10.21 11.05
CA ILE A 104 16.30 8.88 10.53
C ILE A 104 16.03 8.77 9.03
N LYS A 105 14.89 9.28 8.57
CA LYS A 105 14.52 9.25 7.16
C LYS A 105 15.44 10.09 6.28
N GLN A 106 15.96 11.21 6.80
CA GLN A 106 16.90 12.06 6.06
C GLN A 106 18.30 11.44 5.99
N ILE A 107 18.77 10.81 7.07
CA ILE A 107 20.07 10.12 7.10
C ILE A 107 20.13 9.04 6.01
N GLY A 108 19.09 8.19 5.91
CA GLY A 108 19.05 7.14 4.88
C GLY A 108 19.06 7.69 3.43
N ARG A 109 18.50 8.89 3.20
CA ARG A 109 18.57 9.55 1.87
C ARG A 109 19.95 10.10 1.57
N HIS A 110 20.65 10.64 2.56
CA HIS A 110 22.01 11.14 2.39
C HIS A 110 23.01 10.02 2.07
N GLU A 111 22.87 8.87 2.74
CA GLU A 111 23.73 7.70 2.46
C GLU A 111 23.53 7.18 1.04
N ALA A 112 22.28 7.03 0.58
CA ALA A 112 21.97 6.60 -0.77
C ALA A 112 22.54 7.56 -1.84
N THR A 113 22.48 8.87 -1.58
CA THR A 113 23.01 9.89 -2.50
C THR A 113 24.53 9.85 -2.56
N THR A 114 25.18 9.67 -1.42
CA THR A 114 26.65 9.57 -1.31
C THR A 114 27.16 8.32 -2.02
N ALA A 115 26.49 7.19 -1.83
CA ALA A 115 26.81 5.94 -2.51
C ALA A 115 26.69 6.08 -4.04
N ALA A 116 25.63 6.74 -4.54
CA ALA A 116 25.46 6.98 -5.97
C ALA A 116 26.58 7.88 -6.55
N ILE A 117 26.96 8.94 -5.84
CA ILE A 117 28.06 9.83 -6.27
C ILE A 117 29.38 9.06 -6.33
N ASN A 118 29.70 8.27 -5.29
CA ASN A 118 30.92 7.47 -5.26
C ASN A 118 30.97 6.44 -6.39
N LEU A 119 29.84 5.80 -6.72
CA LEU A 119 29.74 4.86 -7.83
C LEU A 119 29.98 5.55 -9.19
N ILE A 120 29.42 6.75 -9.40
CA ILE A 120 29.63 7.53 -10.63
C ILE A 120 31.11 7.93 -10.76
N LEU A 121 31.73 8.38 -9.66
CA LEU A 121 33.15 8.75 -9.66
C LEU A 121 34.04 7.54 -9.96
N SER A 122 33.75 6.37 -9.37
CA SER A 122 34.46 5.12 -9.63
C SER A 122 34.36 4.68 -11.09
N ASN A 123 33.15 4.70 -11.66
CA ASN A 123 32.93 4.39 -13.08
C ASN A 123 33.69 5.36 -14.02
N LYS A 124 33.70 6.66 -13.71
CA LYS A 124 34.47 7.64 -14.50
C LYS A 124 35.99 7.38 -14.45
N GLN A 125 36.51 6.93 -13.31
CA GLN A 125 37.92 6.57 -13.17
C GLN A 125 38.28 5.33 -14.00
N GLN A 126 37.46 4.27 -13.97
CA GLN A 126 37.67 3.08 -14.80
C GLN A 126 37.63 3.39 -16.30
N GLN A 127 36.71 4.23 -16.76
CA GLN A 127 36.66 4.64 -18.17
C GLN A 127 37.91 5.40 -18.63
N ARG A 128 38.56 6.16 -17.73
CA ARG A 128 39.83 6.83 -18.03
C ARG A 128 40.96 5.82 -18.19
N GLN A 129 40.98 4.76 -17.38
CA GLN A 129 42.01 3.72 -17.47
C GLN A 129 41.89 2.86 -18.74
N GLN A 130 40.69 2.66 -19.27
CA GLN A 130 40.47 1.88 -20.51
C GLN A 130 40.79 2.64 -21.81
N ARG A 131 41.10 3.94 -21.73
CA ARG A 131 41.46 4.76 -22.90
C ARG A 131 42.97 4.88 -23.14
N TYR A 132 43.78 4.30 -22.27
CA TYR A 132 45.23 4.18 -22.39
C TYR A 132 45.59 2.71 -22.65
#